data_AF-A0A956F195-F1
#
_entry.id   AF-A0A956F195-F1
#
_cell.length_a   1.000
_cell.length_b   1.000
_cell.length_c   1.000
_cell.angle_alpha   90.00
_cell.angle_beta   90.00
_cell.angle_gamma   90.00
#
_symmetry.space_group_name_H-M   'P 1'
#
loop_
_entity.id
_entity.type
_entity.pdbx_description
1 polymer ?
#
loop_
_entity_poly.entity_id
_entity_poly.type
_entity_poly.pdbx_seq_one_letter_code
_entity_poly.pdbx_strand_id
1 'polypeptide(L)'
;MARITNSLVKLEANNQPVRSGAPEGLSAYRAVFETATDAILVAEWTSACFREANSAAERLFGYSAEEWPRLSGRMLAPDAAIADTRALSAELEATGSARRTRWRFRRRDGSRLWGDVSVSVFDAGGQRFMVNMIRDVSEAVEREAELERSYASLKETRAKLAHADRLALIGQIAAGVAHEINNPAAYISANLDTLEHELAHLTLETRKRDSLLEIVRESQAGVSRITSITRELRAFSRMSQDAIVDLDLNDVVQAASNIICNEIRHRARLELR
;
A
#
# COMPACT_ATOMS: atom_id res chain seq x y z
N MET A 1 -55.36 -48.41 11.07
CA MET A 1 -55.15 -49.43 10.02
C MET A 1 -53.70 -49.31 9.54
N ALA A 2 -52.69 -50.07 9.96
CA ALA A 2 -52.56 -51.24 10.81
C ALA A 2 -51.18 -51.22 11.48
N ARG A 3 -51.11 -51.74 12.71
CA ARG A 3 -49.89 -52.16 13.44
C ARG A 3 -49.44 -53.53 12.92
N ILE A 4 -48.15 -53.86 13.08
CA ILE A 4 -47.53 -55.17 13.43
C ILE A 4 -46.02 -54.84 13.60
N THR A 5 -45.40 -54.77 14.78
CA THR A 5 -45.08 -55.77 15.85
C THR A 5 -43.98 -56.77 15.49
N ASN A 6 -42.88 -56.71 16.25
CA ASN A 6 -41.86 -57.73 16.58
C ASN A 6 -41.12 -58.48 15.46
N SER A 7 -39.79 -58.58 15.60
CA SER A 7 -39.16 -59.84 16.04
C SER A 7 -37.69 -59.65 16.43
N LEU A 8 -37.46 -59.77 17.75
CA LEU A 8 -36.19 -60.11 18.38
C LEU A 8 -35.90 -61.62 18.19
N VAL A 9 -34.61 -61.96 18.23
CA VAL A 9 -33.99 -63.29 18.41
C VAL A 9 -33.89 -64.18 17.16
N LYS A 10 -32.66 -64.28 16.65
CA LYS A 10 -31.95 -65.57 16.51
C LYS A 10 -30.43 -65.34 16.56
N LEU A 11 -29.88 -65.60 17.74
CA LEU A 11 -28.48 -65.94 17.96
C LEU A 11 -28.31 -67.40 17.52
N GLU A 12 -27.58 -67.64 16.42
CA GLU A 12 -26.92 -68.93 16.23
C GLU A 12 -25.46 -68.68 15.85
N ALA A 13 -24.62 -69.38 16.60
CA ALA A 13 -23.18 -69.33 16.60
C ALA A 13 -22.59 -69.53 15.19
N ASN A 14 -21.74 -68.59 14.77
CA ASN A 14 -20.75 -68.89 13.76
C ASN A 14 -19.37 -68.54 14.31
N ASN A 15 -18.65 -69.60 14.65
CA ASN A 15 -17.33 -69.60 15.27
C ASN A 15 -16.28 -69.27 14.20
N GLN A 16 -16.13 -68.00 13.86
CA GLN A 16 -15.00 -67.50 13.06
C GLN A 16 -14.00 -66.75 13.95
N PRO A 17 -12.69 -66.92 13.72
CA PRO A 17 -11.67 -66.32 14.57
C PRO A 17 -11.76 -64.80 14.48
N VAL A 18 -11.78 -64.16 15.65
CA VAL A 18 -11.68 -62.71 15.85
C VAL A 18 -10.42 -62.21 15.14
N ARG A 19 -10.55 -61.76 13.90
CA ARG A 19 -9.53 -60.97 13.22
C ARG A 19 -9.55 -59.58 13.84
N SER A 20 -8.43 -59.24 14.47
CA SER A 20 -8.07 -57.94 15.03
C SER A 20 -8.08 -56.84 13.95
N GLY A 21 -9.25 -56.36 13.58
CA GLY A 21 -9.43 -55.14 12.78
C GLY A 21 -10.17 -54.12 13.64
N ALA A 22 -9.66 -52.89 13.73
CA ALA A 22 -10.45 -51.77 14.23
C ALA A 22 -11.78 -51.70 13.43
N PRO A 23 -12.92 -51.36 14.05
CA PRO A 23 -14.17 -51.21 13.33
C PRO A 23 -13.95 -50.24 12.16
N GLU A 24 -14.43 -50.57 10.96
CA GLU A 24 -14.11 -49.87 9.70
C GLU A 24 -14.27 -48.34 9.78
N GLY A 25 -15.24 -47.86 10.58
CA GLY A 25 -15.44 -46.43 10.86
C GLY A 25 -14.29 -45.75 11.60
N LEU A 26 -13.61 -46.45 12.52
CA LEU A 26 -12.45 -45.92 13.25
C LEU A 26 -11.22 -45.83 12.34
N SER A 27 -11.03 -46.80 11.43
CA SER A 27 -9.97 -46.73 10.42
C SER A 27 -10.18 -45.61 9.42
N ALA A 28 -11.43 -45.39 8.98
CA ALA A 28 -11.76 -44.30 8.05
C ALA A 28 -11.61 -42.92 8.70
N TYR A 29 -12.08 -42.76 9.95
CA TYR A 29 -11.86 -41.55 10.74
C TYR A 29 -10.37 -41.22 10.84
N ARG A 30 -9.55 -42.17 11.31
CA ARG A 30 -8.12 -41.93 11.52
C ARG A 30 -7.40 -41.61 10.22
N ALA A 31 -7.77 -42.26 9.11
CA ALA A 31 -7.21 -41.93 7.80
C ALA A 31 -7.52 -40.48 7.39
N VAL A 32 -8.77 -40.04 7.44
CA VAL A 32 -9.15 -38.66 7.08
C VAL A 32 -8.51 -37.65 8.02
N PHE A 33 -8.53 -37.93 9.32
CA PHE A 33 -7.95 -37.07 10.35
C PHE A 33 -6.45 -36.84 10.10
N GLU A 34 -5.67 -37.90 9.89
CA GLU A 34 -4.21 -37.80 9.72
C GLU A 34 -3.77 -37.27 8.35
N THR A 35 -4.53 -37.56 7.30
CA THR A 35 -4.20 -37.13 5.93
C THR A 35 -4.71 -35.73 5.58
N ALA A 36 -5.53 -35.12 6.43
CA ALA A 36 -6.04 -33.77 6.21
C ALA A 36 -4.89 -32.76 6.05
N THR A 37 -5.03 -31.85 5.09
CA THR A 37 -4.05 -30.79 4.82
C THR A 37 -4.08 -29.72 5.92
N ASP A 38 -5.27 -29.34 6.36
CA ASP A 38 -5.47 -28.36 7.43
C ASP A 38 -5.22 -29.03 8.81
N ALA A 39 -4.74 -28.24 9.76
CA ALA A 39 -4.53 -28.72 11.12
C ALA A 39 -5.88 -28.98 11.79
N ILE A 40 -6.08 -30.19 12.33
CA ILE A 40 -7.30 -30.57 13.05
C ILE A 40 -6.92 -30.88 14.50
N LEU A 41 -7.61 -30.22 15.43
CA LEU A 41 -7.40 -30.33 16.87
C LEU A 41 -8.73 -30.60 17.56
N VAL A 42 -8.83 -31.71 18.27
CA VAL A 42 -9.99 -32.03 19.10
C VAL A 42 -9.67 -31.66 20.54
N ALA A 43 -10.49 -30.82 21.16
CA ALA A 43 -10.37 -30.43 22.56
C ALA A 43 -11.63 -30.77 23.35
N GLU A 44 -11.46 -31.02 24.64
CA GLU A 44 -12.57 -31.11 25.57
C GLU A 44 -13.15 -29.72 25.85
N TRP A 45 -14.48 -29.58 25.86
CA TRP A 45 -15.16 -28.30 26.05
C TRP A 45 -14.81 -27.61 27.38
N THR A 46 -14.85 -28.34 28.50
CA THR A 46 -14.72 -27.78 29.85
C THR A 46 -13.29 -27.35 30.16
N SER A 47 -12.30 -28.21 29.86
CA SER A 47 -10.89 -27.94 30.15
C SER A 47 -10.20 -27.13 29.05
N ALA A 48 -10.77 -27.13 27.84
CA ALA A 48 -10.15 -26.62 26.60
C ALA A 48 -8.80 -27.27 26.28
N CYS A 49 -8.45 -28.38 26.93
CA CYS A 49 -7.24 -29.14 26.66
C CYS A 49 -7.44 -30.00 25.42
N PHE A 50 -6.42 -30.05 24.56
CA PHE A 50 -6.46 -30.91 23.38
C PHE A 50 -6.40 -32.38 23.79
N ARG A 51 -7.16 -33.23 23.09
CA ARG A 51 -7.19 -34.68 23.26
C ARG A 51 -6.53 -35.36 22.08
N GLU A 52 -6.76 -34.83 20.88
CA GLU A 52 -6.18 -35.32 19.64
C GLU A 52 -5.73 -34.15 18.77
N ALA A 53 -4.63 -34.35 18.06
CA ALA A 53 -4.09 -33.46 17.06
C ALA A 53 -3.63 -34.33 15.89
N ASN A 54 -3.93 -33.91 14.66
CA ASN A 54 -3.46 -34.65 13.50
C ASN A 54 -2.01 -34.28 13.14
N SER A 55 -1.42 -35.08 12.26
CA SER A 55 -0.09 -34.83 11.72
C SER A 55 0.09 -33.43 11.11
N ALA A 56 -0.97 -32.81 10.55
CA ALA A 56 -0.91 -31.44 10.05
C ALA A 56 -0.79 -30.40 11.16
N ALA A 57 -1.47 -30.58 12.29
CA ALA A 57 -1.33 -29.73 13.46
C ALA A 57 0.08 -29.79 14.06
N GLU A 58 0.67 -30.99 14.13
CA GLU A 58 2.05 -31.18 14.58
C GLU A 58 3.03 -30.41 13.68
N ARG A 59 2.91 -30.55 12.36
CA ARG A 59 3.74 -29.80 11.40
C ARG A 59 3.52 -28.29 11.50
N LEU A 60 2.28 -27.85 11.68
CA LEU A 60 1.94 -26.43 11.68
C LEU A 60 2.44 -25.71 12.93
N PHE A 61 2.26 -26.32 14.11
CA PHE A 61 2.58 -25.69 15.39
C PHE A 61 3.91 -26.14 15.99
N GLY A 62 4.48 -27.25 15.52
CA GLY A 62 5.78 -27.77 15.96
C GLY A 62 5.76 -28.48 17.31
N TYR A 63 4.57 -28.81 17.84
CA TYR A 63 4.43 -29.63 19.06
C TYR A 63 4.35 -31.11 18.70
N SER A 64 4.95 -31.96 19.54
CA SER A 64 4.87 -33.41 19.42
C SER A 64 3.55 -33.97 19.95
N ALA A 65 3.17 -35.17 19.50
CA ALA A 65 2.01 -35.94 19.97
C ALA A 65 1.84 -35.94 21.49
N GLU A 66 2.94 -36.08 22.24
CA GLU A 66 2.94 -36.19 23.70
C GLU A 66 2.71 -34.85 24.42
N GLU A 67 2.98 -33.73 23.75
CA GLU A 67 2.79 -32.39 24.30
C GLU A 67 1.33 -31.94 24.19
N TRP A 68 0.60 -32.36 23.15
CA TRP A 68 -0.77 -31.91 22.87
C TRP A 68 -1.75 -32.03 24.04
N PRO A 69 -1.79 -33.13 24.82
CA PRO A 69 -2.68 -33.25 25.98
C PRO A 69 -2.47 -32.19 27.08
N ARG A 70 -1.34 -31.50 27.08
CA ARG A 70 -0.99 -30.44 28.04
C ARG A 70 -1.27 -29.03 27.51
N LEU A 71 -1.65 -28.92 26.24
CA LEU A 71 -1.88 -27.66 25.56
C LEU A 71 -3.38 -27.34 25.51
N SER A 72 -3.69 -26.04 25.47
CA SER A 72 -5.05 -25.54 25.26
C SER A 72 -5.07 -24.46 24.18
N GLY A 73 -6.25 -24.15 23.65
CA GLY A 73 -6.42 -23.09 22.65
C GLY A 73 -5.81 -21.73 23.05
N ARG A 74 -5.82 -21.41 24.36
CA ARG A 74 -5.20 -20.18 24.89
C ARG A 74 -3.68 -20.17 24.77
N MET A 75 -3.02 -21.33 24.82
CA MET A 75 -1.57 -21.43 24.65
C MET A 75 -1.16 -21.25 23.18
N LEU A 76 -2.03 -21.65 22.25
CA LEU A 76 -1.82 -21.44 20.81
C LEU A 76 -2.15 -20.01 20.38
N ALA A 77 -3.13 -19.36 21.02
CA ALA A 77 -3.50 -17.96 20.76
C ALA A 77 -3.38 -17.08 22.02
N PRO A 78 -2.16 -16.90 22.55
CA PRO A 78 -1.91 -16.24 23.83
C PRO A 78 -2.13 -14.72 23.79
N ASP A 79 -2.04 -14.13 22.59
CA ASP A 79 -2.26 -12.71 22.38
C ASP A 79 -3.72 -12.38 22.00
N ALA A 80 -4.61 -13.38 22.02
CA ALA A 80 -6.03 -13.14 21.79
C ALA A 80 -6.63 -12.33 22.95
N ALA A 81 -7.47 -11.35 22.63
CA ALA A 81 -8.15 -10.61 23.68
C ALA A 81 -9.12 -11.54 24.44
N ILE A 82 -9.22 -11.33 25.76
CA ILE A 82 -10.17 -12.07 26.61
C ILE A 82 -11.60 -11.91 26.09
N ALA A 83 -11.95 -10.70 25.61
CA ALA A 83 -13.25 -10.41 25.03
C ALA A 83 -13.55 -11.29 23.80
N ASP A 84 -12.57 -11.48 22.93
CA ASP A 84 -12.73 -12.28 21.71
C ASP A 84 -12.89 -13.77 22.04
N THR A 85 -12.12 -14.26 23.01
CA THR A 85 -12.23 -15.64 23.49
C THR A 85 -13.63 -15.90 24.06
N ARG A 86 -14.15 -14.95 24.86
CA ARG A 86 -15.50 -15.04 25.42
C ARG A 86 -16.58 -14.97 24.35
N ALA A 87 -16.42 -14.10 23.35
CA ALA A 87 -17.35 -13.99 22.23
C ALA A 87 -17.38 -15.29 21.41
N LEU A 88 -16.22 -15.91 21.18
CA LEU A 88 -16.11 -17.21 20.52
C LEU A 88 -16.84 -18.31 21.30
N SER A 89 -16.63 -18.41 22.61
CA SER A 89 -17.34 -19.40 23.44
C SER A 89 -18.86 -19.20 23.41
N ALA A 90 -19.34 -17.97 23.54
CA ALA A 90 -20.78 -17.66 23.48
C ALA A 90 -21.41 -18.00 22.12
N GLU A 91 -20.70 -17.72 21.02
CA GLU A 91 -21.14 -18.07 19.66
C GLU A 91 -21.22 -19.59 19.48
N LEU A 92 -20.22 -20.33 19.97
CA LEU A 92 -20.20 -21.79 19.94
C LEU A 92 -21.32 -22.43 20.78
N GLU A 93 -21.65 -21.84 21.93
CA GLU A 93 -22.79 -22.27 22.75
C GLU A 93 -24.13 -22.04 22.03
N ALA A 94 -24.29 -20.90 21.37
CA ALA A 94 -25.54 -20.51 20.73
C ALA A 94 -25.80 -21.21 19.39
N THR A 95 -24.75 -21.41 18.59
CA THR A 95 -24.89 -21.85 17.19
C THR A 95 -24.26 -23.21 16.90
N GLY A 96 -23.40 -23.71 17.79
CA GLY A 96 -22.67 -24.96 17.60
C GLY A 96 -21.41 -24.84 16.73
N SER A 97 -21.18 -23.72 16.04
CA SER A 97 -19.98 -23.51 15.22
C SER A 97 -19.63 -22.04 15.05
N ALA A 98 -18.35 -21.70 14.98
CA ALA A 98 -17.88 -20.35 14.79
C ALA A 98 -16.65 -20.31 13.87
N ARG A 99 -16.43 -19.18 13.20
CA ARG A 99 -15.25 -18.98 12.33
C ARG A 99 -14.56 -17.66 12.65
N ARG A 100 -13.23 -17.66 12.59
CA ARG A 100 -12.39 -16.46 12.61
C ARG A 100 -11.40 -16.51 11.46
N THR A 101 -11.17 -15.36 10.83
CA THR A 101 -10.23 -15.21 9.72
C THR A 101 -9.00 -14.45 10.18
N ARG A 102 -7.83 -14.77 9.62
CA ARG A 102 -6.54 -14.13 9.97
C ARG A 102 -6.37 -14.03 11.49
N TRP A 103 -6.59 -15.14 12.19
CA TRP A 103 -6.37 -15.21 13.64
C TRP A 103 -4.89 -15.41 13.92
N ARG A 104 -4.38 -14.76 14.96
CA ARG A 104 -2.94 -14.83 15.28
C ARG A 104 -2.67 -15.97 16.25
N PHE A 105 -1.84 -16.91 15.84
CA PHE A 105 -1.35 -17.99 16.70
C PHE A 105 0.16 -17.91 16.91
N ARG A 106 0.64 -18.71 17.88
CA ARG A 106 2.04 -18.87 18.23
C ARG A 106 2.43 -20.35 18.16
N ARG A 107 3.51 -20.64 17.44
CA ARG A 107 4.12 -21.97 17.36
C ARG A 107 4.96 -22.25 18.61
N ARG A 108 5.41 -23.51 18.76
CA ARG A 108 6.28 -23.95 19.87
C ARG A 108 7.58 -23.15 19.98
N ASP A 109 8.17 -22.78 18.84
CA ASP A 109 9.41 -21.99 18.77
C ASP A 109 9.20 -20.48 19.08
N GLY A 110 7.96 -20.06 19.33
CA GLY A 110 7.59 -18.67 19.58
C GLY A 110 7.29 -17.85 18.33
N SER A 111 7.53 -18.38 17.13
CA SER A 111 7.15 -17.73 15.88
C SER A 111 5.64 -17.57 15.77
N ARG A 112 5.21 -16.54 15.05
CA ARG A 112 3.80 -16.20 14.85
C ARG A 112 3.32 -16.76 13.52
N LEU A 113 2.04 -17.09 13.46
CA LEU A 113 1.36 -17.43 12.21
C LEU A 113 -0.03 -16.81 12.17
N TRP A 114 -0.50 -16.59 10.96
CA TRP A 114 -1.89 -16.23 10.68
C TRP A 114 -2.66 -17.49 10.30
N GLY A 115 -3.75 -17.76 10.99
CA GLY A 115 -4.59 -18.93 10.75
C GLY A 115 -6.06 -18.55 10.58
N ASP A 116 -6.69 -19.09 9.54
CA ASP A 116 -8.14 -19.14 9.47
C ASP A 116 -8.61 -20.33 10.32
N VAL A 117 -9.43 -20.05 11.34
CA VAL A 117 -9.90 -21.07 12.28
C VAL A 117 -11.41 -21.23 12.20
N SER A 118 -11.84 -22.47 12.04
CA SER A 118 -13.23 -22.89 12.18
C SER A 118 -13.33 -23.82 13.39
N VAL A 119 -14.27 -23.53 14.28
CA VAL A 119 -14.50 -24.31 15.49
C VAL A 119 -15.92 -24.83 15.47
N SER A 120 -16.11 -26.13 15.71
CA SER A 120 -17.42 -26.76 15.80
C SER A 120 -17.48 -27.62 17.05
N VAL A 121 -18.64 -27.66 17.71
CA VAL A 121 -18.86 -28.47 18.93
C VAL A 121 -19.71 -29.70 18.63
N PHE A 122 -19.48 -30.76 19.39
CA PHE A 122 -20.25 -31.99 19.30
C PHE A 122 -20.26 -32.72 20.64
N ASP A 123 -21.27 -33.55 20.88
CA ASP A 123 -21.37 -34.39 22.07
C ASP A 123 -21.02 -35.84 21.73
N ALA A 124 -20.16 -36.46 22.53
CA ALA A 124 -19.77 -37.86 22.40
C ALA A 124 -19.60 -38.49 23.79
N GLY A 125 -20.24 -39.64 24.03
CA GLY A 125 -20.12 -40.35 25.31
C GLY A 125 -20.59 -39.56 26.53
N GLY A 126 -21.54 -38.63 26.37
CA GLY A 126 -22.03 -37.75 27.44
C GLY A 126 -21.10 -36.58 27.78
N GLN A 127 -20.05 -36.36 26.99
CA GLN A 127 -19.10 -35.25 27.13
C GLN A 127 -19.11 -34.38 25.87
N ARG A 128 -18.97 -33.07 26.06
CA ARG A 128 -18.92 -32.09 24.97
C ARG A 128 -17.48 -31.85 24.53
N PHE A 129 -17.26 -31.86 23.22
CA PHE A 129 -15.97 -31.63 22.58
C PHE A 129 -16.08 -30.50 21.57
N MET A 130 -14.92 -29.97 21.17
CA MET A 130 -14.77 -29.03 20.08
C MET A 130 -13.71 -29.51 19.11
N VAL A 131 -13.98 -29.42 17.82
CA VAL A 131 -13.00 -29.59 16.75
C VAL A 131 -12.60 -28.22 16.25
N ASN A 132 -11.30 -27.96 16.22
CA ASN A 132 -10.72 -26.77 15.64
C ASN A 132 -10.02 -27.19 14.35
N MET A 133 -10.43 -26.61 13.24
CA MET A 133 -9.73 -26.71 11.98
C MET A 133 -9.00 -25.40 11.73
N ILE A 134 -7.69 -25.47 11.54
CA ILE A 134 -6.83 -24.29 11.38
C ILE A 134 -6.09 -24.42 10.05
N ARG A 135 -6.31 -23.45 9.18
CA ARG A 135 -5.59 -23.30 7.92
C ARG A 135 -4.54 -22.20 8.05
N ASP A 136 -3.28 -22.51 7.75
CA ASP A 136 -2.23 -21.48 7.68
C ASP A 136 -2.49 -20.55 6.49
N VAL A 137 -2.60 -19.26 6.77
CA VAL A 137 -2.76 -18.19 5.79
C VAL A 137 -1.63 -17.17 5.87
N SER A 138 -0.54 -17.49 6.57
CA SER A 138 0.60 -16.58 6.76
C SER A 138 1.18 -16.13 5.42
N GLU A 139 1.42 -17.07 4.50
CA GLU A 139 1.96 -16.77 3.17
C GLU A 139 1.02 -15.86 2.37
N ALA A 140 -0.29 -16.07 2.47
CA ALA A 140 -1.28 -15.25 1.77
C ALA A 140 -1.29 -13.81 2.32
N VAL A 141 -1.21 -13.65 3.65
CA VAL A 141 -1.13 -12.34 4.31
C VAL A 141 0.18 -11.63 3.94
N GLU A 142 1.29 -12.34 3.90
CA GLU A 142 2.59 -11.78 3.51
C GLU A 142 2.60 -11.32 2.04
N ARG A 143 2.08 -12.16 1.12
CA ARG A 143 1.94 -11.82 -0.30
C ARG A 143 1.04 -10.62 -0.53
N GLU A 144 -0.08 -10.51 0.19
CA GLU A 144 -0.96 -9.35 0.12
C GLU A 144 -0.25 -8.07 0.58
N ALA A 145 0.48 -8.13 1.69
CA ALA A 145 1.24 -6.98 2.20
C ALA A 145 2.39 -6.56 1.26
N GLU A 146 3.00 -7.50 0.55
CA GLU A 146 4.01 -7.20 -0.48
C GLU A 146 3.38 -6.52 -1.71
N LEU A 147 2.25 -7.04 -2.18
CA LEU A 147 1.49 -6.45 -3.29
C LEU A 147 1.07 -5.02 -2.99
N GLU A 148 0.57 -4.75 -1.79
CA GLU A 148 0.19 -3.40 -1.36
C GLU A 148 1.39 -2.43 -1.40
N ARG A 149 2.55 -2.86 -0.90
CA ARG A 149 3.79 -2.07 -0.92
C ARG A 149 4.26 -1.78 -2.35
N SER A 150 4.26 -2.80 -3.20
CA SER A 150 4.65 -2.67 -4.61
C SER A 150 3.71 -1.72 -5.37
N TYR A 151 2.40 -1.85 -5.15
CA TYR A 151 1.40 -0.98 -5.77
C TYR A 151 1.55 0.47 -5.33
N ALA A 152 1.81 0.72 -4.04
CA ALA A 152 2.07 2.06 -3.54
C ALA A 152 3.31 2.70 -4.19
N SER A 153 4.42 1.95 -4.29
CA SER A 153 5.65 2.41 -4.94
C SER A 153 5.46 2.69 -6.44
N LEU A 154 4.73 1.82 -7.15
CA LEU A 154 4.41 2.01 -8.55
C LEU A 154 3.57 3.28 -8.77
N LYS A 155 2.58 3.51 -7.92
CA LYS A 155 1.72 4.70 -7.98
C LYS A 155 2.53 5.98 -7.79
N GLU A 156 3.45 6.01 -6.83
CA GLU A 156 4.34 7.15 -6.60
C GLU A 156 5.24 7.42 -7.82
N THR A 157 5.88 6.37 -8.35
CA THR A 157 6.77 6.47 -9.52
C THR A 157 6.01 6.97 -10.74
N ARG A 158 4.78 6.48 -10.96
CA ARG A 158 3.92 6.94 -12.05
C ARG A 158 3.54 8.42 -11.91
N ALA A 159 3.28 8.89 -10.69
CA ALA A 159 3.00 10.30 -10.43
C ALA A 159 4.22 11.20 -10.74
N LYS A 160 5.43 10.75 -10.38
CA LYS A 160 6.69 11.43 -10.70
C LYS A 160 6.93 11.51 -12.22
N LEU A 161 6.75 10.40 -12.94
CA LEU A 161 6.88 10.37 -14.40
C LEU A 161 5.86 11.31 -15.07
N ALA A 162 4.58 11.25 -14.69
CA ALA A 162 3.57 12.15 -15.23
C ALA A 162 3.87 13.63 -14.94
N HIS A 163 4.55 13.93 -13.83
CA HIS A 163 5.01 15.28 -13.54
C HIS A 163 6.19 15.69 -14.44
N ALA A 164 7.18 14.81 -14.63
CA ALA A 164 8.29 15.04 -15.54
C ALA A 164 7.83 15.24 -16.99
N ASP A 165 6.90 14.42 -17.49
CA ASP A 165 6.33 14.56 -18.84
C ASP A 165 5.64 15.92 -19.03
N ARG A 166 4.90 16.39 -18.02
CA ARG A 166 4.28 17.72 -18.04
C ARG A 166 5.32 18.82 -18.10
N LEU A 167 6.39 18.72 -17.31
CA LEU A 167 7.48 19.70 -17.33
C LEU A 167 8.19 19.71 -18.68
N ALA A 168 8.42 18.55 -19.29
CA ALA A 168 9.01 18.44 -20.62
C ALA A 168 8.14 19.11 -21.70
N LEU A 169 6.83 18.85 -21.69
CA LEU A 169 5.86 19.50 -22.59
C LEU A 169 5.82 21.01 -22.39
N ILE A 170 5.74 21.47 -21.12
CA ILE A 170 5.80 22.91 -20.79
C ILE A 170 7.09 23.51 -21.33
N GLY A 171 8.22 22.82 -21.20
CA GLY A 171 9.49 23.25 -21.77
C GLY A 171 9.43 23.42 -23.29
N GLN A 172 9.00 22.40 -24.02
CA GLN A 172 8.90 22.47 -25.49
C GLN A 172 8.01 23.65 -25.96
N ILE A 173 6.85 23.83 -25.33
CA ILE A 173 5.94 24.92 -25.68
C ILE A 173 6.55 26.28 -25.30
N ALA A 174 7.17 26.39 -24.13
CA ALA A 174 7.86 27.59 -23.66
C ALA A 174 8.91 28.08 -24.65
N ALA A 175 9.73 27.18 -25.21
CA ALA A 175 10.75 27.55 -26.19
C ALA A 175 10.14 28.10 -27.51
N GLY A 176 9.09 27.46 -28.02
CA GLY A 176 8.38 27.91 -29.22
C GLY A 176 7.68 29.26 -29.02
N VAL A 177 6.88 29.37 -27.95
CA VAL A 177 6.16 30.60 -27.60
C VAL A 177 7.13 31.76 -27.34
N ALA A 178 8.25 31.52 -26.65
CA ALA A 178 9.26 32.56 -26.43
C ALA A 178 9.85 33.08 -27.74
N HIS A 179 10.10 32.20 -28.73
CA HIS A 179 10.56 32.61 -30.05
C HIS A 179 9.50 33.45 -30.78
N GLU A 180 8.24 33.03 -30.76
CA GLU A 180 7.14 33.73 -31.44
C GLU A 180 6.79 35.08 -30.79
N ILE A 181 6.96 35.25 -29.47
CA ILE A 181 6.76 36.53 -28.79
C ILE A 181 7.95 37.48 -29.00
N ASN A 182 9.17 36.96 -29.00
CA ASN A 182 10.36 37.80 -29.16
C ASN A 182 10.44 38.45 -30.54
N ASN A 183 9.88 37.82 -31.58
CA ASN A 183 9.84 38.39 -32.93
C ASN A 183 9.07 39.74 -32.99
N PRO A 184 7.76 39.83 -32.66
CA PRO A 184 7.02 41.08 -32.59
C PRO A 184 7.60 42.05 -31.57
N ALA A 185 8.08 41.58 -30.42
CA ALA A 185 8.72 42.44 -29.43
C ALA A 185 9.95 43.16 -30.00
N ALA A 186 10.79 42.47 -30.78
CA ALA A 186 11.95 43.06 -31.45
C ALA A 186 11.52 44.14 -32.46
N TYR A 187 10.49 43.89 -33.26
CA TYR A 187 9.96 44.89 -34.21
C TYR A 187 9.39 46.12 -33.49
N ILE A 188 8.62 45.92 -32.41
CA ILE A 188 8.06 47.03 -31.62
C ILE A 188 9.19 47.83 -30.99
N SER A 189 10.20 47.18 -30.40
CA SER A 189 11.34 47.87 -29.78
C SER A 189 12.10 48.71 -30.79
N ALA A 190 12.40 48.16 -31.98
CA ALA A 190 13.10 48.89 -33.05
C ALA A 190 12.29 50.11 -33.54
N ASN A 191 10.97 49.98 -33.67
CA ASN A 191 10.09 51.09 -34.03
C ASN A 191 10.07 52.18 -32.94
N LEU A 192 10.01 51.79 -31.67
CA LEU A 192 10.03 52.73 -30.54
C LEU A 192 11.38 53.46 -30.43
N ASP A 193 12.50 52.77 -30.63
CA ASP A 193 13.84 53.39 -30.66
C ASP A 193 13.95 54.41 -31.80
N THR A 194 13.38 54.09 -32.97
CA THR A 194 13.30 55.03 -34.11
C THR A 194 12.43 56.24 -33.78
N LEU A 195 11.26 56.03 -33.17
CA LEU A 195 10.37 57.12 -32.74
C LEU A 195 11.02 58.03 -31.68
N GLU A 196 11.74 57.46 -30.72
CA GLU A 196 12.48 58.24 -29.72
C GLU A 196 13.53 59.13 -30.39
N HIS A 197 14.26 58.56 -31.37
CA HIS A 197 15.25 59.30 -32.15
C HIS A 197 14.63 60.43 -32.98
N GLU A 198 13.53 60.17 -33.70
CA GLU A 198 12.84 61.20 -34.49
C GLU A 198 12.25 62.32 -33.62
N LEU A 199 11.62 61.97 -32.48
CA LEU A 199 11.07 62.95 -31.53
C LEU A 199 12.14 63.87 -30.94
N ALA A 200 13.38 63.39 -30.79
CA ALA A 200 14.51 64.20 -30.35
C ALA A 200 14.92 65.28 -31.37
N HIS A 201 14.68 65.03 -32.67
CA HIS A 201 15.06 65.93 -33.75
C HIS A 201 13.91 66.80 -34.29
N LEU A 202 12.66 66.51 -33.95
CA LEU A 202 11.50 67.31 -34.36
C LEU A 202 11.38 68.63 -33.59
N THR A 203 11.01 69.69 -34.32
CA THR A 203 10.68 71.00 -33.73
C THR A 203 9.25 70.97 -33.20
N LEU A 204 9.10 70.68 -31.91
CA LEU A 204 7.84 70.61 -31.19
C LEU A 204 7.88 71.54 -29.97
N GLU A 205 6.71 71.97 -29.49
CA GLU A 205 6.60 72.59 -28.16
C GLU A 205 7.16 71.62 -27.10
N THR A 206 8.04 72.14 -26.23
CA THR A 206 8.77 71.33 -25.22
C THR A 206 7.85 70.41 -24.43
N ARG A 207 6.72 70.93 -23.94
CA ARG A 207 5.76 70.14 -23.15
C ARG A 207 5.15 68.96 -23.91
N LYS A 208 4.91 69.11 -25.23
CA LYS A 208 4.40 68.02 -26.07
C LYS A 208 5.48 67.00 -26.38
N ARG A 209 6.72 67.45 -26.65
CA ARG A 209 7.86 66.56 -26.87
C ARG A 209 8.10 65.67 -25.64
N ASP A 210 8.17 66.28 -24.46
CA ASP A 210 8.42 65.56 -23.21
C ASP A 210 7.33 64.51 -22.92
N SER A 211 6.06 64.88 -23.13
CA SER A 211 4.93 63.95 -22.97
C SER A 211 4.96 62.77 -23.95
N LEU A 212 5.38 63.00 -25.22
CA LEU A 212 5.51 61.92 -26.20
C LEU A 212 6.71 61.00 -25.90
N LEU A 213 7.84 61.59 -25.50
CA LEU A 213 9.03 60.82 -25.10
C LEU A 213 8.74 59.97 -23.86
N GLU A 214 7.95 60.45 -22.91
CA GLU A 214 7.53 59.69 -21.74
C GLU A 214 6.73 58.43 -22.14
N ILE A 215 5.76 58.57 -23.05
CA ILE A 215 4.95 57.43 -23.55
C ILE A 215 5.82 56.41 -24.29
N VAL A 216 6.77 56.86 -25.11
CA VAL A 216 7.70 55.98 -25.83
C VAL A 216 8.58 55.20 -24.85
N ARG A 217 9.14 55.88 -23.85
CA ARG A 217 9.97 55.23 -22.81
C ARG A 217 9.20 54.24 -21.96
N GLU A 218 7.96 54.57 -21.60
CA GLU A 218 7.07 53.64 -20.90
C GLU A 218 6.79 52.39 -21.75
N SER A 219 6.56 52.58 -23.06
CA SER A 219 6.35 51.48 -24.00
C SER A 219 7.60 50.60 -24.17
N GLN A 220 8.79 51.20 -24.29
CA GLN A 220 10.07 50.48 -24.36
C GLN A 220 10.31 49.66 -23.08
N ALA A 221 10.00 50.22 -21.91
CA ALA A 221 10.08 49.52 -20.64
C ALA A 221 9.12 48.31 -20.60
N GLY A 222 7.90 48.46 -21.13
CA GLY A 222 6.94 47.36 -21.29
C GLY A 222 7.46 46.22 -22.18
N VAL A 223 8.00 46.55 -23.36
CA VAL A 223 8.58 45.57 -24.29
C VAL A 223 9.81 44.87 -23.68
N SER A 224 10.68 45.61 -22.99
CA SER A 224 11.83 45.06 -22.27
C SER A 224 11.39 44.08 -21.16
N ARG A 225 10.27 44.35 -20.50
CA ARG A 225 9.69 43.43 -19.53
C ARG A 225 9.16 42.16 -20.18
N ILE A 226 8.46 42.26 -21.31
CA ILE A 226 7.97 41.10 -22.06
C ILE A 226 9.13 40.18 -22.47
N THR A 227 10.20 40.75 -23.04
CA THR A 227 11.37 39.98 -23.48
C THR A 227 12.15 39.35 -22.31
N SER A 228 12.10 39.96 -21.12
CA SER A 228 12.67 39.38 -19.91
C SER A 228 11.87 38.16 -19.44
N ILE A 229 10.53 38.26 -19.41
CA ILE A 229 9.64 37.14 -19.04
C ILE A 229 9.80 35.95 -19.99
N THR A 230 9.87 36.20 -21.31
CA THR A 230 10.05 35.12 -22.29
C THR A 230 11.42 34.45 -22.17
N ARG A 231 12.46 35.20 -21.77
CA ARG A 231 13.80 34.67 -21.52
C ARG A 231 13.83 33.76 -20.30
N GLU A 232 13.18 34.15 -19.21
CA GLU A 232 13.01 33.31 -18.00
C GLU A 232 12.24 32.01 -18.32
N LEU A 233 11.14 32.13 -19.08
CA LEU A 233 10.35 30.99 -19.54
C LEU A 233 11.19 29.99 -20.36
N ARG A 234 12.07 30.49 -21.23
CA ARG A 234 13.00 29.68 -22.03
C ARG A 234 14.11 29.05 -21.20
N ALA A 235 14.60 29.72 -20.15
CA ALA A 235 15.60 29.15 -19.25
C ALA A 235 15.04 27.94 -18.49
N PHE A 236 13.78 28.02 -18.05
CA PHE A 236 13.06 26.91 -17.41
C PHE A 236 12.90 25.70 -18.35
N SER A 237 12.67 25.94 -19.64
CA SER A 237 12.57 24.90 -20.68
C SER A 237 13.87 24.12 -20.93
N ARG A 238 15.03 24.74 -20.71
CA ARG A 238 16.34 24.14 -21.04
C ARG A 238 16.89 23.23 -19.94
N MET A 239 16.23 23.17 -18.78
CA MET A 239 16.63 22.29 -17.66
C MET A 239 16.53 20.79 -17.97
N SER A 240 15.96 20.40 -19.12
CA SER A 240 15.79 19.00 -19.54
C SER A 240 16.98 18.40 -20.30
N GLN A 241 18.04 19.16 -20.59
CA GLN A 241 19.27 18.62 -21.18
C GLN A 241 20.31 18.42 -20.08
N ASP A 242 20.45 17.18 -19.61
CA ASP A 242 21.53 16.71 -18.73
C ASP A 242 22.87 16.73 -19.49
N ALA A 243 23.38 17.91 -19.80
CA ALA A 243 24.73 18.09 -20.30
C ALA A 243 25.63 18.52 -19.13
N ILE A 244 26.59 17.67 -18.76
CA ILE A 244 27.68 18.07 -17.87
C ILE A 244 28.58 19.00 -18.68
N VAL A 245 28.61 20.27 -18.29
CA VAL A 245 29.46 21.29 -18.90
C VAL A 245 30.33 21.93 -17.81
N ASP A 246 31.57 22.29 -18.16
CA ASP A 246 32.41 23.09 -17.28
C ASP A 246 31.75 24.45 -17.06
N LEU A 247 31.57 24.82 -15.79
CA LEU A 247 30.86 26.02 -15.36
C LEU A 247 31.67 26.74 -14.28
N ASP A 248 31.69 28.07 -14.35
CA ASP A 248 32.16 28.89 -13.24
C ASP A 248 31.06 28.95 -12.18
N LEU A 249 31.37 28.44 -10.98
CA LEU A 249 30.46 28.46 -9.84
C LEU A 249 30.06 29.89 -9.44
N ASN A 250 30.94 30.88 -9.63
CA ASN A 250 30.62 32.27 -9.31
C ASN A 250 29.52 32.82 -10.22
N ASP A 251 29.55 32.49 -11.52
CA ASP A 251 28.52 32.92 -12.47
C ASP A 251 27.15 32.31 -12.14
N VAL A 252 27.14 31.03 -11.72
CA VAL A 252 25.91 30.34 -11.29
C VAL A 252 25.35 30.97 -10.02
N VAL A 253 26.20 31.26 -9.03
CA VAL A 253 25.80 31.90 -7.78
C VAL A 253 25.26 33.31 -8.04
N GLN A 254 25.90 34.07 -8.92
CA GLN A 254 25.45 35.41 -9.29
C GLN A 254 24.08 35.39 -10.00
N ALA A 255 23.88 34.45 -10.93
CA ALA A 255 22.61 34.27 -11.63
C ALA A 255 21.47 33.85 -10.68
N ALA A 256 21.72 32.88 -9.80
CA ALA A 256 20.75 32.44 -8.79
C ALA A 256 20.42 33.55 -7.79
N SER A 257 21.44 34.32 -7.37
CA SER A 257 21.29 35.50 -6.52
C SER A 257 20.36 36.54 -7.17
N ASN A 258 20.48 36.81 -8.46
CA ASN A 258 19.63 37.77 -9.16
C ASN A 258 18.15 37.34 -9.17
N ILE A 259 17.88 36.05 -9.37
CA ILE A 259 16.51 35.50 -9.34
C ILE A 259 15.93 35.60 -7.91
N ILE A 260 16.69 35.16 -6.91
CA ILE A 260 16.25 35.13 -5.51
C ILE A 260 16.09 36.54 -4.96
N CYS A 261 17.01 37.47 -5.27
CA CYS A 261 16.95 38.87 -4.82
C CYS A 261 15.62 39.53 -5.20
N ASN A 262 15.03 39.19 -6.35
CA ASN A 262 13.73 39.71 -6.73
C ASN A 262 12.61 39.23 -5.81
N GLU A 263 12.66 37.99 -5.31
CA GLU A 263 11.66 37.46 -4.37
C GLU A 263 11.91 37.91 -2.91
N ILE A 264 13.17 37.99 -2.48
CA ILE A 264 13.52 38.27 -1.08
C ILE A 264 13.73 39.75 -0.78
N ARG A 265 13.68 40.64 -1.80
CA ARG A 265 13.89 42.09 -1.69
C ARG A 265 13.19 42.76 -0.50
N HIS A 266 12.01 42.28 -0.14
CA HIS A 266 11.18 42.85 0.91
C HIS A 266 11.35 42.18 2.28
N ARG A 267 12.13 41.10 2.37
CA ARG A 267 12.24 40.23 3.56
C ARG A 267 13.67 40.05 4.05
N ALA A 268 14.66 40.12 3.17
CA ALA A 268 16.06 39.91 3.52
C ALA A 268 17.00 40.62 2.53
N ARG A 269 18.25 40.81 2.95
CA ARG A 269 19.35 41.28 2.09
C ARG A 269 20.34 40.13 1.91
N LEU A 270 20.67 39.83 0.66
CA LEU A 270 21.67 38.83 0.32
C LEU A 270 23.05 39.48 0.22
N GLU A 271 24.06 38.89 0.87
CA GLU A 271 25.46 39.27 0.76
C GLU A 271 26.27 38.07 0.26
N LEU A 272 26.91 38.22 -0.90
CA LEU A 272 27.87 37.26 -1.43
C LEU A 272 29.27 37.67 -0.93
N ARG A 273 30.03 36.70 -0.40
CA ARG A 273 31.40 36.89 0.12
C ARG A 273 32.41 36.13 -0.71
#